data_AF-A0A528BGA4-F1
#
_entry.id   AF-A0A528BGA4-F1
#
_cell.length_a   1.000
_cell.length_b   1.000
_cell.length_c   1.000
_cell.angle_alpha   90.00
_cell.angle_beta   90.00
_cell.angle_gamma   90.00
#
_symmetry.space_group_name_H-M   'P 1'
#
loop_
_entity.id
_entity.type
_entity.pdbx_description
1 polymer ?
#
loop_
_entity_poly.entity_id
_entity_poly.type
_entity_poly.pdbx_seq_one_letter_code
_entity_poly.pdbx_strand_id
1 'polypeptide(L)'
;ATTRALSDIYGEMHVHRLAGFFRRFRDALNGMAKVSGGRVAILTPGPLNETYYEHAYIARYLGIMLLEGEDLTVSGGRLMVRTVSGLMPVSVLWRRLDAAFADPLELRPDSQIGTPGLVEAIRRGAVSAVNALGSGLMETRAMFAFLPKISRELRNEGLLLPSVATWWCGRDADRDHVLANLDRMVIGPALSTRLAFEDDDCTRLGSALVAGERAELIAL
;
A
#
# COMPACT_ATOMS: atom_id res chain seq x y z
N ALA A 1 21.75 -3.54 15.56
CA ALA A 1 21.76 -3.70 17.02
C ALA A 1 22.25 -5.10 17.41
N THR A 2 21.63 -6.17 16.91
CA THR A 2 21.96 -7.57 17.23
C THR A 2 23.43 -7.95 16.97
N THR A 3 23.99 -7.60 15.80
CA THR A 3 25.42 -7.83 15.49
C THR A 3 26.38 -7.09 16.43
N ARG A 4 25.96 -5.95 17.00
CA ARG A 4 26.76 -5.17 17.97
C ARG A 4 26.63 -5.70 19.40
N ALA A 5 25.47 -6.24 19.76
CA ALA A 5 25.18 -6.70 21.11
C ALA A 5 25.53 -8.19 21.33
N LEU A 6 25.53 -9.00 20.28
CA LEU A 6 25.74 -10.45 20.31
C LEU A 6 26.69 -10.87 19.17
N SER A 7 27.88 -10.27 19.12
CA SER A 7 28.88 -10.52 18.07
C SER A 7 29.24 -12.00 17.94
N ASP A 8 29.35 -12.68 19.08
CA ASP A 8 29.88 -14.04 19.17
C ASP A 8 28.88 -15.05 18.59
N ILE A 9 27.59 -14.88 18.92
CA ILE A 9 26.50 -15.70 18.37
C ILE A 9 26.28 -15.39 16.88
N TYR A 10 26.42 -14.12 16.48
CA TYR A 10 26.18 -13.72 15.11
C TYR A 10 27.20 -14.32 14.12
N GLY A 11 28.44 -14.58 14.56
CA GLY A 11 29.46 -15.23 13.74
C GLY A 11 29.14 -16.68 13.39
N GLU A 12 28.43 -17.38 14.28
CA GLU A 12 27.99 -18.76 14.08
C GLU A 12 26.67 -18.85 13.29
N MET A 13 25.87 -17.79 13.32
CA MET A 13 24.63 -17.70 12.56
C MET A 13 24.88 -17.28 11.10
N HIS A 14 24.41 -18.08 10.14
CA HIS A 14 24.47 -17.77 8.71
C HIS A 14 23.40 -16.74 8.30
N VAL A 15 23.39 -15.56 8.95
CA VAL A 15 22.38 -14.53 8.72
C VAL A 15 22.57 -13.88 7.35
N HIS A 16 21.54 -13.97 6.50
CA HIS A 16 21.54 -13.32 5.19
C HIS A 16 21.57 -11.80 5.33
N ARG A 17 22.47 -11.15 4.59
CA ARG A 17 22.59 -9.68 4.58
C ARG A 17 21.47 -9.05 3.76
N LEU A 18 20.75 -8.11 4.37
CA LEU A 18 19.68 -7.35 3.71
C LEU A 18 20.18 -6.31 2.69
N ALA A 19 21.46 -5.95 2.71
CA ALA A 19 22.03 -4.98 1.75
C ALA A 19 21.81 -5.38 0.28
N GLY A 20 21.76 -6.69 -0.01
CA GLY A 20 21.43 -7.20 -1.35
C GLY A 20 20.00 -6.88 -1.78
N PHE A 21 19.04 -6.93 -0.86
CA PHE A 21 17.65 -6.56 -1.11
C PHE A 21 17.52 -5.08 -1.48
N PHE A 22 18.07 -4.18 -0.66
CA PHE A 22 17.95 -2.74 -0.90
C PHE A 22 18.60 -2.27 -2.20
N ARG A 23 19.72 -2.87 -2.58
CA ARG A 23 20.34 -2.62 -3.89
C ARG A 23 19.39 -3.00 -5.02
N ARG A 24 18.87 -4.24 -5.02
CA ARG A 24 17.90 -4.70 -6.02
C ARG A 24 16.63 -3.87 -6.04
N PHE A 25 16.15 -3.44 -4.87
CA PHE A 25 14.97 -2.59 -4.77
C PHE A 25 15.21 -1.22 -5.41
N ARG A 26 16.35 -0.58 -5.13
CA ARG A 26 16.75 0.66 -5.81
C ARG A 26 16.88 0.48 -7.31
N ASP A 27 17.50 -0.60 -7.75
CA ASP A 27 17.69 -0.90 -9.17
C ASP A 27 16.32 -1.13 -9.85
N ALA A 28 15.38 -1.79 -9.19
CA ALA A 28 14.01 -1.96 -9.66
C ALA A 28 13.27 -0.61 -9.77
N LEU A 29 13.39 0.28 -8.78
CA LEU A 29 12.84 1.62 -8.86
C LEU A 29 13.44 2.41 -10.04
N ASN A 30 14.75 2.37 -10.24
CA ASN A 30 15.39 3.03 -11.37
C ASN A 30 14.93 2.43 -12.72
N GLY A 31 14.71 1.11 -12.78
CA GLY A 31 14.19 0.43 -13.96
C GLY A 31 12.74 0.77 -14.32
N MET A 32 11.97 1.34 -13.39
CA MET A 32 10.60 1.83 -13.61
C MET A 32 10.53 3.24 -14.20
N ALA A 33 11.69 3.91 -14.42
CA ALA A 33 11.74 5.26 -14.94
C ALA A 33 11.17 5.32 -16.37
N LYS A 34 10.05 6.01 -16.54
CA LYS A 34 9.38 6.18 -17.85
C LYS A 34 9.96 7.31 -18.70
N VAL A 35 10.80 8.16 -18.10
CA VAL A 35 11.33 9.36 -18.75
C VAL A 35 12.82 9.49 -18.51
N SER A 36 13.58 9.63 -19.59
CA SER A 36 15.03 9.83 -19.53
C SER A 36 15.40 11.10 -18.74
N GLY A 37 16.43 10.98 -17.90
CA GLY A 37 16.91 12.07 -17.02
C GLY A 37 16.00 12.38 -15.83
N GLY A 38 14.85 11.69 -15.68
CA GLY A 38 13.99 11.84 -14.51
C GLY A 38 14.54 11.08 -13.30
N ARG A 39 14.44 11.70 -12.12
CA ARG A 39 14.95 11.12 -10.86
C ARG A 39 13.90 10.23 -10.18
N VAL A 40 14.39 9.33 -9.32
CA VAL A 40 13.59 8.59 -8.35
C VAL A 40 13.50 9.40 -7.06
N ALA A 41 12.31 9.49 -6.49
CA ALA A 41 12.07 10.17 -5.21
C ALA A 41 11.09 9.40 -4.33
N ILE A 42 11.17 9.61 -3.03
CA ILE A 42 10.14 9.25 -2.05
C ILE A 42 9.25 10.47 -1.83
N LEU A 43 7.94 10.30 -1.91
CA LEU A 43 6.96 11.30 -1.48
C LEU A 43 6.50 10.99 -0.07
N THR A 44 6.73 11.94 0.85
CA THR A 44 6.38 11.84 2.27
C THR A 44 5.30 12.84 2.66
N PRO A 45 4.41 12.53 3.61
CA PRO A 45 3.46 13.49 4.20
C PRO A 45 4.11 14.53 5.12
N GLY A 46 5.42 14.42 5.38
CA GLY A 46 6.20 15.35 6.20
C GLY A 46 6.50 14.87 7.63
N PRO A 47 7.18 15.71 8.44
CA PRO A 47 7.72 15.33 9.75
C PRO A 47 6.69 14.96 10.83
N LEU A 48 5.44 15.39 10.65
CA LEU A 48 4.35 15.12 11.60
C LEU A 48 3.77 13.71 11.45
N ASN A 49 4.23 12.93 10.48
CA ASN A 49 3.85 11.52 10.34
C ASN A 49 4.71 10.63 11.24
N GLU A 50 4.07 9.68 11.93
CA GLU A 50 4.73 8.74 12.86
C GLU A 50 5.86 7.92 12.22
N THR A 51 5.77 7.62 10.93
CA THR A 51 6.78 6.84 10.18
C THR A 51 7.77 7.71 9.41
N TYR A 52 7.77 9.03 9.60
CA TYR A 52 8.66 9.95 8.87
C TYR A 52 10.14 9.58 9.03
N TYR A 53 10.56 9.15 10.22
CA TYR A 53 11.93 8.70 10.46
C TYR A 53 12.33 7.56 9.51
N GLU A 54 11.43 6.60 9.26
CA GLU A 54 11.69 5.51 8.32
C GLU A 54 11.85 6.03 6.90
N HIS A 55 11.02 6.99 6.48
CA HIS A 55 11.09 7.60 5.16
C HIS A 55 12.44 8.30 4.95
N ALA A 56 12.87 9.10 5.92
CA ALA A 56 14.15 9.81 5.88
C ALA A 56 15.35 8.84 5.94
N TYR A 57 15.27 7.82 6.79
CA TYR A 57 16.30 6.80 6.90
C TYR A 57 16.50 6.05 5.58
N ILE A 58 15.41 5.56 4.97
CA ILE A 58 15.49 4.78 3.74
C ILE A 58 15.89 5.65 2.54
N ALA A 59 15.41 6.89 2.47
CA ALA A 59 15.83 7.86 1.44
C ALA A 59 17.36 8.06 1.48
N ARG A 60 17.90 8.32 2.67
CA ARG A 60 19.34 8.48 2.89
C ARG A 60 20.12 7.20 2.55
N TYR A 61 19.62 6.05 2.97
CA TYR A 61 20.28 4.77 2.74
C TYR A 61 20.35 4.39 1.25
N LEU A 62 19.27 4.63 0.50
CA LEU A 62 19.20 4.35 -0.93
C LEU A 62 19.84 5.44 -1.79
N GLY A 63 20.03 6.65 -1.24
CA GLY A 63 20.55 7.81 -1.96
C GLY A 63 19.51 8.41 -2.92
N ILE A 64 18.24 8.42 -2.52
CA ILE A 64 17.13 8.97 -3.29
C ILE A 64 16.55 10.20 -2.58
N MET A 65 15.94 11.10 -3.35
CA MET A 65 15.37 12.33 -2.78
C MET A 65 14.18 12.00 -1.89
N LEU A 66 14.08 12.68 -0.75
CA LEU A 66 12.88 12.72 0.08
C LEU A 66 12.19 14.05 -0.21
N LEU A 67 10.94 14.00 -0.68
CA LEU A 67 10.19 15.16 -1.14
C LEU A 67 8.82 15.19 -0.45
N GLU A 68 8.35 16.38 -0.12
CA GLU A 68 6.98 16.64 0.30
C GLU A 68 6.12 17.08 -0.90
N GLY A 69 4.79 17.12 -0.73
CA GLY A 69 3.87 17.48 -1.80
C GLY A 69 4.17 18.85 -2.41
N GLU A 70 4.63 19.79 -1.58
CA GLU A 70 5.02 21.15 -1.96
C GLU A 70 6.40 21.28 -2.62
N ASP A 71 7.25 20.24 -2.59
CA ASP A 71 8.47 20.24 -3.38
C ASP A 71 8.19 19.94 -4.86
N LEU A 72 7.01 19.37 -5.14
CA LEU A 72 6.62 18.89 -6.45
C LEU A 72 5.65 19.83 -7.15
N THR A 73 5.70 19.81 -8.47
CA THR A 73 4.75 20.52 -9.33
C THR A 73 4.56 19.78 -10.64
N VAL A 74 3.40 19.95 -11.25
CA VAL A 74 3.13 19.41 -12.58
C VAL A 74 3.24 20.53 -13.60
N SER A 75 4.15 20.37 -14.57
CA SER A 75 4.38 21.33 -15.64
C SER A 75 4.49 20.58 -16.97
N GLY A 76 3.72 21.02 -17.97
CA GLY A 76 3.64 20.35 -19.27
C GLY A 76 3.21 18.88 -19.18
N GLY A 77 2.37 18.54 -18.20
CA GLY A 77 1.92 17.16 -17.94
C GLY A 77 2.99 16.24 -17.34
N ARG A 78 4.13 16.78 -16.89
CA ARG A 78 5.23 16.04 -16.25
C ARG A 78 5.36 16.43 -14.79
N LEU A 79 5.65 15.46 -13.94
CA LEU A 79 5.98 15.70 -12.54
C LEU A 79 7.42 16.24 -12.45
N MET A 80 7.56 17.38 -11.79
CA MET A 80 8.82 18.09 -11.61
C MET A 80 9.06 18.36 -10.13
N VAL A 81 10.31 18.33 -9.70
CA VAL A 81 10.74 18.81 -8.38
C VAL A 81 11.30 20.22 -8.51
N ARG A 82 10.96 21.09 -7.56
CA ARG A 82 11.54 22.42 -7.38
C ARG A 82 12.94 22.28 -6.78
N THR A 83 13.94 22.76 -7.50
CA THR A 83 15.32 22.84 -6.98
C THR A 83 15.83 24.27 -7.09
N VAL A 84 16.93 24.57 -6.40
CA VAL A 84 17.62 25.87 -6.52
C VAL A 84 18.09 26.16 -7.95
N SER A 85 18.34 25.13 -8.75
CA SER A 85 18.75 25.25 -10.16
C SER A 85 17.58 25.22 -11.14
N GLY A 86 16.35 25.26 -10.65
CA GLY A 86 15.13 25.19 -11.45
C GLY A 86 14.40 23.85 -11.35
N LEU A 87 13.45 23.64 -12.27
CA LEU A 87 12.61 22.45 -12.28
C LEU A 87 13.37 21.25 -12.85
N MET A 88 13.36 20.13 -12.12
CA MET A 88 13.93 18.86 -12.60
C MET A 88 12.85 17.78 -12.69
N PRO A 89 12.86 16.91 -13.72
CA PRO A 89 11.86 15.87 -13.86
C PRO A 89 12.00 14.76 -12.80
N VAL A 90 10.86 14.25 -12.35
CA VAL A 90 10.74 13.05 -11.50
C VAL A 90 10.06 11.95 -12.32
N SER A 91 10.75 10.81 -12.49
CA SER A 91 10.26 9.68 -13.31
C SER A 91 9.60 8.58 -12.48
N VAL A 92 9.99 8.46 -11.20
CA VAL A 92 9.44 7.46 -10.28
C VAL A 92 9.24 8.09 -8.91
N LEU A 93 8.05 7.89 -8.36
CA LEU A 93 7.64 8.41 -7.07
C LEU A 93 7.23 7.26 -6.15
N TRP A 94 8.07 6.95 -5.17
CA TRP A 94 7.74 6.04 -4.10
C TRP A 94 6.91 6.78 -3.04
N ARG A 95 5.59 6.65 -3.14
CA ARG A 95 4.60 7.29 -2.27
C ARG A 95 4.54 6.62 -0.90
N ARG A 96 4.57 7.44 0.15
CA ARG A 96 4.48 7.05 1.57
C ARG A 96 3.35 7.78 2.31
N LEU A 97 2.29 8.12 1.59
CA LEU A 97 1.02 8.64 2.10
C LEU A 97 -0.13 7.89 1.43
N ASP A 98 -1.34 7.96 1.97
CA ASP A 98 -2.51 7.31 1.37
C ASP A 98 -2.89 7.89 0.00
N ALA A 99 -3.47 7.04 -0.85
CA ALA A 99 -3.79 7.41 -2.23
C ALA A 99 -4.72 8.63 -2.29
N ALA A 100 -5.72 8.68 -1.41
CA ALA A 100 -6.69 9.79 -1.37
C ALA A 100 -6.03 11.16 -1.21
N PHE A 101 -4.92 11.26 -0.48
CA PHE A 101 -4.25 12.53 -0.24
C PHE A 101 -3.25 12.93 -1.34
N ALA A 102 -3.02 12.08 -2.34
CA ALA A 102 -1.95 12.27 -3.31
C ALA A 102 -2.17 13.46 -4.26
N ASP A 103 -3.42 13.79 -4.59
CA ASP A 103 -3.76 14.87 -5.51
C ASP A 103 -5.06 15.58 -5.07
N PRO A 104 -5.00 16.85 -4.64
CA PRO A 104 -6.19 17.59 -4.23
C PRO A 104 -7.11 17.96 -5.39
N LEU A 105 -6.66 17.92 -6.66
CA LEU A 105 -7.50 18.26 -7.80
C LEU A 105 -8.46 17.11 -8.19
N GLU A 106 -8.03 15.87 -8.00
CA GLU A 106 -8.78 14.70 -8.48
C GLU A 106 -9.26 13.77 -7.37
N LEU A 107 -8.63 13.76 -6.19
CA LEU A 107 -8.91 12.77 -5.14
C LEU A 107 -9.56 13.42 -3.91
N ARG A 108 -8.80 14.23 -3.18
CA ARG A 108 -9.27 14.78 -1.89
C ARG A 108 -8.97 16.28 -1.79
N PRO A 109 -9.98 17.16 -2.01
CA PRO A 109 -9.77 18.61 -2.14
C PRO A 109 -9.18 19.33 -0.92
N ASP A 110 -9.37 18.79 0.29
CA ASP A 110 -8.80 19.31 1.54
C ASP A 110 -7.38 18.79 1.83
N SER A 111 -6.80 17.95 0.96
CA SER A 111 -5.43 17.45 1.12
C SER A 111 -4.40 18.59 1.03
N GLN A 112 -3.57 18.72 2.06
CA GLN A 112 -2.45 19.68 2.13
C GLN A 112 -1.08 19.01 1.87
N ILE A 113 -1.05 17.69 1.71
CA ILE A 113 0.19 16.89 1.58
C ILE A 113 0.38 16.29 0.18
N GLY A 114 -0.61 16.48 -0.70
CA GLY A 114 -0.59 16.02 -2.08
C GLY A 114 0.06 17.01 -3.03
N THR A 115 0.19 16.61 -4.29
CA THR A 115 0.66 17.47 -5.38
C THR A 115 -0.44 17.63 -6.42
N PRO A 116 -0.96 18.86 -6.63
CA PRO A 116 -1.95 19.14 -7.66
C PRO A 116 -1.54 18.63 -9.04
N GLY A 117 -2.39 17.81 -9.66
CA GLY A 117 -2.19 17.26 -11.02
C GLY A 117 -1.32 16.00 -11.07
N LEU A 118 -0.91 15.44 -9.93
CA LEU A 118 -0.16 14.19 -9.85
C LEU A 118 -0.91 13.03 -10.54
N VAL A 119 -2.21 12.93 -10.37
CA VAL A 119 -3.02 11.88 -11.01
C VAL A 119 -2.94 11.99 -12.53
N GLU A 120 -3.07 13.21 -13.06
CA GLU A 120 -2.94 13.46 -14.49
C GLU A 120 -1.54 13.13 -15.02
N ALA A 121 -0.47 13.46 -14.28
CA ALA A 121 0.90 13.09 -14.63
C ALA A 121 1.10 11.56 -14.68
N ILE A 122 0.50 10.83 -13.73
CA ILE A 122 0.49 9.36 -13.72
C ILE A 122 -0.28 8.82 -14.93
N ARG A 123 -1.48 9.37 -15.19
CA ARG A 123 -2.37 8.97 -16.30
C ARG A 123 -1.69 9.15 -17.67
N ARG A 124 -0.92 10.22 -17.84
CA ARG A 124 -0.09 10.48 -19.03
C ARG A 124 1.15 9.58 -19.13
N GLY A 125 1.43 8.77 -18.12
CA GLY A 125 2.63 7.94 -18.06
C GLY A 125 3.92 8.75 -17.84
N ALA A 126 3.84 10.01 -17.41
CA ALA A 126 5.01 10.85 -17.19
C ALA A 126 5.78 10.46 -15.91
N VAL A 127 5.12 9.79 -14.97
CA VAL A 127 5.71 9.29 -13.71
C VAL A 127 5.14 7.91 -13.37
N SER A 128 5.98 7.05 -12.79
CA SER A 128 5.57 5.79 -12.17
C SER A 128 5.38 5.98 -10.66
N ALA A 129 4.16 5.75 -10.15
CA ALA A 129 3.89 5.79 -8.72
C ALA A 129 4.04 4.39 -8.11
N VAL A 130 4.77 4.29 -7.01
CA VAL A 130 4.98 3.04 -6.25
C VAL A 130 4.53 3.28 -4.81
N ASN A 131 3.59 2.54 -4.24
CA ASN A 131 2.64 1.69 -4.93
C ASN A 131 1.68 2.55 -5.79
N ALA A 132 1.17 1.96 -6.86
CA ALA A 132 0.24 2.62 -7.76
C ALA A 132 -1.01 3.15 -7.00
N LEU A 133 -1.60 4.24 -7.50
CA LEU A 133 -2.89 4.69 -7.00
C LEU A 133 -3.94 3.60 -7.28
N GLY A 134 -4.78 3.29 -6.28
CA GLY A 134 -5.79 2.23 -6.35
C GLY A 134 -5.30 0.82 -5.97
N SER A 135 -4.01 0.64 -5.67
CA SER A 135 -3.46 -0.67 -5.21
C SER A 135 -4.18 -1.22 -3.98
N GLY A 136 -4.71 -0.37 -3.10
CA GLY A 136 -5.50 -0.77 -1.92
C GLY A 136 -6.74 -1.62 -2.24
N LEU A 137 -7.27 -1.60 -3.47
CA LEU A 137 -8.34 -2.52 -3.87
C LEU A 137 -7.90 -3.99 -3.73
N MET A 138 -6.64 -4.28 -4.05
CA MET A 138 -6.08 -5.64 -3.93
C MET A 138 -5.83 -6.05 -2.47
N GLU A 139 -5.81 -5.09 -1.56
CA GLU A 139 -5.62 -5.28 -0.11
C GLU A 139 -6.97 -5.44 0.63
N THR A 140 -8.10 -5.28 -0.06
CA THR A 140 -9.42 -5.44 0.54
C THR A 140 -9.66 -6.88 1.00
N ARG A 141 -10.33 -7.06 2.14
CA ARG A 141 -10.62 -8.40 2.68
C ARG A 141 -11.44 -9.25 1.72
N ALA A 142 -12.37 -8.66 0.99
CA ALA A 142 -13.14 -9.37 -0.02
C ALA A 142 -12.24 -10.06 -1.06
N MET A 143 -11.09 -9.47 -1.37
CA MET A 143 -10.17 -9.99 -2.39
C MET A 143 -9.70 -11.42 -2.08
N PHE A 144 -9.57 -11.79 -0.80
CA PHE A 144 -9.15 -13.14 -0.39
C PHE A 144 -10.10 -14.23 -0.87
N ALA A 145 -11.40 -13.96 -1.02
CA ALA A 145 -12.36 -14.91 -1.58
C ALA A 145 -12.10 -15.20 -3.08
N PHE A 146 -11.47 -14.25 -3.78
CA PHE A 146 -11.24 -14.32 -5.23
C PHE A 146 -9.81 -14.72 -5.60
N LEU A 147 -8.83 -14.55 -4.71
CA LEU A 147 -7.42 -14.89 -4.95
C LEU A 147 -7.19 -16.29 -5.54
N PRO A 148 -7.87 -17.37 -5.09
CA PRO A 148 -7.68 -18.70 -5.69
C PRO A 148 -8.08 -18.77 -7.16
N LYS A 149 -9.10 -18.02 -7.57
CA LYS A 149 -9.51 -17.95 -8.98
C LYS A 149 -8.57 -17.05 -9.77
N ILE A 150 -8.23 -15.87 -9.22
CA ILE A 150 -7.30 -14.93 -9.85
C ILE A 150 -5.95 -15.61 -10.16
N SER A 151 -5.41 -16.38 -9.20
CA SER A 151 -4.17 -17.15 -9.40
C SER A 151 -4.27 -18.11 -10.59
N ARG A 152 -5.37 -18.87 -10.67
CA ARG A 152 -5.58 -19.81 -11.78
C ARG A 152 -5.68 -19.10 -13.13
N GLU A 153 -6.41 -17.99 -13.20
CA GLU A 153 -6.58 -17.24 -14.45
C GLU A 153 -5.30 -16.53 -14.91
N LEU A 154 -4.54 -15.92 -13.99
CA LEU A 154 -3.37 -15.11 -14.34
C LEU A 154 -2.08 -15.93 -14.45
N ARG A 155 -1.99 -17.06 -13.74
CA ARG A 155 -0.75 -17.83 -13.57
C ARG A 155 -0.89 -19.30 -13.95
N ASN A 156 -2.10 -19.78 -14.23
CA ASN A 156 -2.39 -21.20 -14.47
C ASN A 156 -1.94 -22.12 -13.32
N GLU A 157 -1.85 -21.57 -12.10
CA GLU A 157 -1.43 -22.30 -10.89
C GLU A 157 -2.35 -21.96 -9.72
N GLY A 158 -2.51 -22.91 -8.79
CA GLY A 158 -3.16 -22.65 -7.51
C GLY A 158 -2.27 -21.78 -6.60
N LEU A 159 -2.85 -21.25 -5.52
CA LEU A 159 -2.07 -20.53 -4.53
C LEU A 159 -1.08 -21.48 -3.84
N LEU A 160 0.22 -21.18 -3.93
CA LEU A 160 1.26 -21.90 -3.18
C LEU A 160 1.13 -21.68 -1.67
N LEU A 161 0.76 -20.45 -1.28
CA LEU A 161 0.41 -20.09 0.09
C LEU A 161 -1.10 -19.87 0.16
N PRO A 162 -1.87 -20.77 0.77
CA PRO A 162 -3.31 -20.63 0.84
C PRO A 162 -3.69 -19.40 1.69
N SER A 163 -4.72 -18.69 1.25
CA SER A 163 -5.32 -17.61 2.03
C SER A 163 -6.19 -18.16 3.16
N VAL A 164 -6.50 -17.29 4.13
CA VAL A 164 -7.56 -17.57 5.11
C VAL A 164 -8.87 -17.80 4.36
N ALA A 165 -9.62 -18.83 4.77
CA ALA A 165 -10.92 -19.12 4.18
C ALA A 165 -11.85 -17.91 4.35
N THR A 166 -12.29 -17.35 3.23
CA THR A 166 -13.02 -16.09 3.18
C THR A 166 -14.24 -16.26 2.28
N TRP A 167 -15.40 -15.84 2.78
CA TRP A 167 -16.68 -15.88 2.08
C TRP A 167 -17.14 -14.46 1.78
N TRP A 168 -17.49 -14.19 0.53
CA TRP A 168 -17.99 -12.89 0.10
C TRP A 168 -19.51 -12.88 0.18
N CYS A 169 -20.07 -12.24 1.20
CA CYS A 169 -21.52 -12.21 1.43
C CYS A 169 -22.33 -11.46 0.34
N GLY A 170 -21.67 -10.83 -0.65
CA GLY A 170 -22.36 -10.34 -1.84
C GLY A 170 -22.79 -11.43 -2.82
N ARG A 171 -22.41 -12.71 -2.58
CA ARG A 171 -22.92 -13.88 -3.30
C ARG A 171 -23.84 -14.68 -2.38
N ASP A 172 -25.07 -14.94 -2.83
CA ASP A 172 -26.12 -15.60 -2.02
C ASP A 172 -25.64 -16.91 -1.36
N ALA A 173 -25.01 -17.80 -2.14
CA ALA A 173 -24.51 -19.08 -1.62
C ALA A 173 -23.46 -18.93 -0.48
N ASP A 174 -22.61 -17.90 -0.57
CA ASP A 174 -21.62 -17.62 0.47
C ASP A 174 -22.28 -17.00 1.70
N ARG A 175 -23.21 -16.05 1.49
CA ARG A 175 -23.99 -15.45 2.57
C ARG A 175 -24.74 -16.52 3.36
N ASP A 176 -25.46 -17.41 2.68
CA ASP A 176 -26.25 -18.45 3.33
C ASP A 176 -25.36 -19.41 4.14
N HIS A 177 -24.16 -19.73 3.63
CA HIS A 177 -23.17 -20.49 4.37
C HIS A 177 -22.68 -19.76 5.63
N VAL A 178 -22.39 -18.46 5.53
CA VAL A 178 -21.98 -17.63 6.67
C VAL A 178 -23.09 -17.57 7.72
N LEU A 179 -24.34 -17.32 7.32
CA LEU A 179 -25.47 -17.25 8.25
C LEU A 179 -25.71 -18.56 9.00
N ALA A 180 -25.54 -19.69 8.31
CA ALA A 180 -25.66 -21.02 8.91
C ALA A 180 -24.53 -21.35 9.90
N ASN A 181 -23.38 -20.69 9.79
CA ASN A 181 -22.17 -20.97 10.58
C ASN A 181 -21.67 -19.75 11.38
N LEU A 182 -22.54 -18.75 11.58
CA LEU A 182 -22.18 -17.41 12.05
C LEU A 182 -21.33 -17.43 13.31
N ASP A 183 -21.72 -18.24 14.30
CA ASP A 183 -21.06 -18.32 15.62
C ASP A 183 -19.59 -18.78 15.55
N ARG A 184 -19.16 -19.36 14.42
CA ARG A 184 -17.80 -19.88 14.22
C ARG A 184 -16.96 -19.01 13.29
N MET A 185 -17.47 -17.84 12.91
CA MET A 185 -16.87 -16.98 11.90
C MET A 185 -16.59 -15.58 12.44
N VAL A 186 -15.64 -14.91 11.81
CA VAL A 186 -15.37 -13.50 12.03
C VAL A 186 -15.98 -12.72 10.86
N ILE A 187 -16.80 -11.74 11.18
CA ILE A 187 -17.54 -10.91 10.23
C ILE A 187 -16.98 -9.50 10.28
N GLY A 188 -16.75 -8.88 9.12
CA GLY A 188 -16.27 -7.51 9.06
C GLY A 188 -16.44 -6.89 7.67
N PRO A 189 -16.09 -5.60 7.51
CA PRO A 189 -16.32 -4.88 6.27
C PRO A 189 -15.45 -5.46 5.16
N ALA A 190 -16.11 -5.76 4.06
CA ALA A 190 -15.48 -6.36 2.90
C ALA A 190 -14.40 -5.49 2.24
N LEU A 191 -14.59 -4.17 2.28
CA LEU A 191 -13.67 -3.20 1.69
C LEU A 191 -12.59 -2.71 2.66
N SER A 192 -12.55 -3.25 3.89
CA SER A 192 -11.48 -2.91 4.83
C SER A 192 -10.14 -3.41 4.30
N THR A 193 -9.13 -2.54 4.36
CA THR A 193 -7.73 -2.85 4.09
C THR A 193 -6.91 -3.02 5.37
N ARG A 194 -7.56 -2.92 6.54
CA ARG A 194 -6.94 -3.11 7.86
C ARG A 194 -6.87 -4.58 8.24
N LEU A 195 -5.91 -4.92 9.10
CA LEU A 195 -5.83 -6.24 9.71
C LEU A 195 -7.06 -6.49 10.57
N ALA A 196 -7.49 -7.76 10.65
CA ALA A 196 -8.72 -8.13 11.36
C ALA A 196 -8.70 -7.80 12.87
N PHE A 197 -7.51 -7.64 13.45
CA PHE A 197 -7.31 -7.30 14.87
C PHE A 197 -7.03 -5.81 15.12
N GLU A 198 -6.95 -4.98 14.06
CA GLU A 198 -6.77 -3.51 14.15
C GLU A 198 -8.07 -2.76 13.86
N ASP A 199 -9.16 -3.48 13.59
CA ASP A 199 -10.44 -2.92 13.17
C ASP A 199 -11.41 -2.93 14.35
N ASP A 200 -11.13 -2.03 15.30
CA ASP A 200 -11.61 -2.07 16.69
C ASP A 200 -13.13 -2.09 16.86
N ASP A 201 -13.92 -1.75 15.84
CA ASP A 201 -15.38 -1.82 15.96
C ASP A 201 -16.15 -2.49 14.81
N CYS A 202 -15.51 -2.72 13.68
CA CYS A 202 -16.21 -3.23 12.51
C CYS A 202 -16.07 -4.75 12.35
N THR A 203 -15.06 -5.35 12.98
CA THR A 203 -14.79 -6.79 12.86
C THR A 203 -15.17 -7.50 14.15
N ARG A 204 -16.09 -8.46 14.06
CA ARG A 204 -16.70 -9.14 15.21
C ARG A 204 -16.71 -10.64 15.02
N LEU A 205 -16.51 -11.36 16.11
CA LEU A 205 -16.80 -12.79 16.16
C LEU A 205 -18.32 -12.96 16.14
N GLY A 206 -18.85 -13.80 15.26
CA GLY A 206 -20.29 -13.96 15.13
C GLY A 206 -20.97 -14.44 16.41
N SER A 207 -20.27 -15.23 17.23
CA SER A 207 -20.77 -15.67 18.54
C SER A 207 -20.86 -14.56 19.58
N ALA A 208 -20.22 -13.42 19.35
CA ALA A 208 -20.24 -12.25 20.23
C ALA A 208 -21.32 -11.23 19.85
N LEU A 209 -22.02 -11.43 18.71
CA LEU A 209 -23.09 -10.54 18.27
C LEU A 209 -24.33 -10.73 19.14
N VAL A 210 -24.90 -9.62 19.63
CA VAL A 210 -26.19 -9.67 20.33
C VAL A 210 -27.34 -9.87 19.34
N ALA A 211 -28.51 -10.30 19.82
CA ALA A 211 -29.64 -10.66 18.96
C ALA A 211 -30.09 -9.52 18.01
N GLY A 212 -30.01 -8.26 18.46
CA GLY A 212 -30.30 -7.09 17.63
C GLY A 212 -29.31 -6.92 16.47
N GLU A 213 -28.01 -6.93 16.77
CA GLU A 213 -26.94 -6.83 15.76
C GLU A 213 -27.00 -7.99 14.76
N ARG A 214 -27.32 -9.20 15.23
CA ARG A 214 -27.50 -10.36 14.36
C ARG A 214 -28.67 -10.16 13.40
N ALA A 215 -29.78 -9.60 13.86
CA ALA A 215 -30.94 -9.33 13.02
C ALA A 215 -30.63 -8.25 11.96
N GLU A 216 -29.92 -7.19 12.33
CA GLU A 216 -29.44 -6.16 11.40
C GLU A 216 -28.52 -6.76 10.33
N LEU A 217 -27.59 -7.62 10.74
CA LEU A 217 -26.65 -8.26 9.82
C LEU A 217 -27.33 -9.20 8.81
N ILE A 218 -28.41 -9.87 9.22
CA ILE A 218 -29.22 -10.74 8.35
C ILE A 218 -30.07 -9.91 7.37
N ALA A 219 -30.41 -8.68 7.73
CA ALA A 219 -31.27 -7.81 6.92
C ALA A 219 -30.53 -7.05 5.80
N LEU A 220 -29.20 -7.01 5.83
CA LEU A 220 -28.31 -6.42 4.81
C LEU A 220 -28.19 -7.31 3.56
#